data_AF-A0A7J4FBZ4-F1
#
_entry.id   AF-A0A7J4FBZ4-F1
#
_cell.length_a   1.000
_cell.length_b   1.000
_cell.length_c   1.000
_cell.angle_alpha   90.00
_cell.angle_beta   90.00
_cell.angle_gamma   90.00
#
_symmetry.space_group_name_H-M   'P 1'
#
loop_
_entity.id
_entity.type
_entity.pdbx_description
1 polymer ?
#
loop_
_entity_poly.entity_id
_entity_poly.type
_entity_poly.pdbx_seq_one_letter_code
_entity_poly.pdbx_strand_id
1 'polypeptide(L)'
;MAEWIPCTVGLSQATWHRYRERLEDIVVRHPSLFKGYRRGSHDFDDFGLRRGRTYADEWGCIWHFPLDGMQGQVIGHPLEEWRGLDSYEPPDPVAAGLPQEGAPLIDWDLVLRSMDEAKER
;
A
#
# COMPACT_ATOMS: atom_id res chain seq x y z
N MET A 1 24.67 -0.67 -25.03
CA MET A 1 23.53 -1.43 -24.50
C MET A 1 23.61 -1.37 -22.98
N ALA A 2 22.51 -1.11 -22.27
CA ALA A 2 22.53 -1.13 -20.81
C ALA A 2 22.79 -2.57 -20.34
N GLU A 3 23.83 -2.76 -19.51
CA GLU A 3 24.21 -4.06 -18.95
C GLU A 3 23.20 -4.57 -17.90
N TRP A 4 22.38 -3.65 -17.37
CA TRP A 4 21.39 -3.92 -16.33
C TRP A 4 20.03 -3.32 -16.67
N ILE A 5 18.97 -4.01 -16.25
CA ILE A 5 17.59 -3.52 -16.30
C ILE A 5 17.28 -2.88 -14.94
N PRO A 6 16.83 -1.62 -14.90
CA PRO A 6 16.38 -1.01 -13.66
C PRO A 6 15.17 -1.77 -13.12
N CYS A 7 15.20 -2.14 -11.84
CA CYS A 7 14.09 -2.77 -11.16
C CYS A 7 13.95 -2.22 -9.74
N THR A 8 12.74 -2.33 -9.19
CA THR A 8 12.45 -2.02 -7.79
C THR A 8 12.02 -3.29 -7.10
N VAL A 9 12.61 -3.58 -5.94
CA VAL A 9 12.28 -4.75 -5.14
C VAL A 9 11.43 -4.31 -3.95
N GLY A 10 10.18 -4.74 -3.92
CA GLY A 10 9.28 -4.57 -2.79
C GLY A 10 9.29 -5.80 -1.88
N LEU A 11 9.33 -5.60 -0.57
CA LEU A 11 9.22 -6.65 0.44
C LEU A 11 7.97 -6.36 1.28
N SER A 12 7.10 -7.36 1.46
CA SER A 12 5.85 -7.16 2.20
C SER A 12 6.11 -6.87 3.68
N GLN A 13 5.20 -6.12 4.32
CA GLN A 13 5.32 -5.82 5.75
C GLN A 13 5.29 -7.10 6.61
N ALA A 14 4.54 -8.12 6.21
CA ALA A 14 4.59 -9.43 6.85
C ALA A 14 6.00 -10.08 6.80
N THR A 15 6.75 -9.86 5.70
CA THR A 15 8.12 -10.36 5.56
C THR A 15 9.07 -9.59 6.48
N TRP A 16 8.95 -8.27 6.52
CA TRP A 16 9.69 -7.41 7.45
C TRP A 16 9.42 -7.79 8.92
N HIS A 17 8.16 -7.93 9.30
CA HIS A 17 7.79 -8.32 10.65
C HIS A 17 8.33 -9.71 11.06
N ARG A 18 8.29 -10.67 10.13
CA ARG A 18 8.74 -12.04 10.40
C ARG A 18 10.24 -12.17 10.59
N TYR A 19 11.03 -11.49 9.76
CA TYR A 19 12.48 -11.68 9.71
C TYR A 19 13.27 -10.53 10.34
N ARG A 20 12.64 -9.36 10.53
CA ARG A 20 13.17 -8.20 11.24
C ARG A 20 14.59 -7.85 10.80
N GLU A 21 15.53 -7.80 11.74
CA GLU A 21 16.94 -7.45 11.51
C GLU A 21 17.63 -8.41 10.54
N ARG A 22 17.21 -9.69 10.48
CA ARG A 22 17.79 -10.66 9.55
C ARG A 22 17.49 -10.31 8.09
N LEU A 23 16.32 -9.75 7.82
CA LEU A 23 15.97 -9.25 6.49
C LEU A 23 16.70 -7.94 6.20
N GLU A 24 16.77 -7.06 7.20
CA GLU A 24 17.52 -5.81 7.08
C GLU A 24 19.00 -6.06 6.74
N ASP A 25 19.63 -7.07 7.33
CA ASP A 25 20.99 -7.50 7.01
C ASP A 25 21.15 -7.95 5.56
N ILE A 26 20.10 -8.47 4.93
CA ILE A 26 20.09 -8.76 3.49
C ILE A 26 19.99 -7.44 2.73
N VAL A 27 19.04 -6.58 3.07
CA VAL A 27 18.79 -5.31 2.38
C VAL A 27 20.04 -4.42 2.36
N VAL A 28 20.70 -4.24 3.51
CA VAL A 28 21.92 -3.42 3.64
C VAL A 28 23.09 -3.97 2.80
N ARG A 29 23.15 -5.29 2.59
CA ARG A 29 24.18 -5.93 1.74
C ARG A 29 23.94 -5.76 0.23
N HIS A 30 22.77 -5.29 -0.19
CA HIS A 30 22.40 -5.17 -1.61
C HIS A 30 22.01 -3.72 -1.98
N PRO A 31 22.93 -2.75 -1.87
CA PRO A 31 22.64 -1.33 -2.13
C PRO A 31 22.27 -1.03 -3.59
N SER A 32 22.61 -1.90 -4.54
CA SER A 32 22.16 -1.78 -5.94
C SER A 32 20.66 -2.02 -6.11
N LEU A 33 20.05 -2.86 -5.26
CA LEU A 33 18.62 -3.16 -5.26
C LEU A 33 17.84 -2.25 -4.31
N PHE A 34 18.48 -1.82 -3.21
CA PHE A 34 17.85 -1.04 -2.14
C PHE A 34 18.58 0.29 -1.93
N LYS A 35 18.70 1.06 -3.01
CA LYS A 35 19.44 2.32 -3.02
C LYS A 35 18.90 3.29 -1.96
N GLY A 36 19.80 3.79 -1.10
CA GLY A 36 19.47 4.79 -0.08
C GLY A 36 18.86 4.24 1.21
N TYR A 37 18.69 2.92 1.35
CA TYR A 37 18.22 2.32 2.61
C TYR A 37 19.18 2.62 3.77
N ARG A 38 18.64 2.96 4.95
CA ARG A 38 19.42 3.21 6.17
C ARG A 38 19.00 2.22 7.24
N ARG A 39 19.98 1.61 7.92
CA ARG A 39 19.69 0.69 9.02
C ARG A 39 18.82 1.38 10.09
N GLY A 40 17.80 0.68 10.57
CA GLY A 40 16.83 1.19 11.53
C GLY A 40 15.79 2.15 10.94
N SER A 41 15.75 2.37 9.63
CA SER A 41 14.73 3.24 9.02
C SER A 41 13.37 2.56 8.83
N HIS A 42 13.28 1.25 9.06
CA HIS A 42 12.05 0.47 8.89
C HIS A 42 11.45 0.11 10.24
N ASP A 43 10.18 0.44 10.46
CA ASP A 43 9.42 -0.04 11.62
C ASP A 43 8.84 -1.43 11.31
N PHE A 44 9.31 -2.46 12.01
CA PHE A 44 8.88 -3.85 11.79
C PHE A 44 7.45 -4.13 12.27
N ASP A 45 6.87 -3.23 13.07
CA ASP A 45 5.59 -3.43 13.73
C ASP A 45 4.54 -2.35 13.36
N ASP A 46 4.88 -1.45 12.41
CA ASP A 46 3.91 -0.58 11.75
C ASP A 46 3.15 -1.33 10.65
N PHE A 47 1.92 -1.72 10.96
CA PHE A 47 1.05 -2.44 10.03
C PHE A 47 -0.02 -1.55 9.40
N GLY A 48 -0.10 -0.28 9.79
CA GLY A 48 -1.24 0.57 9.46
C GLY A 48 -2.58 -0.13 9.76
N LEU A 49 -3.45 -0.18 8.75
CA LEU A 49 -4.76 -0.84 8.83
C LEU A 49 -4.70 -2.38 8.77
N ARG A 50 -3.57 -2.97 8.38
CA ARG A 50 -3.41 -4.40 8.09
C ARG A 50 -3.10 -5.22 9.35
N ARG A 51 -3.88 -5.01 10.41
CA ARG A 51 -3.72 -5.71 11.70
C ARG A 51 -5.07 -6.04 12.33
N GLY A 52 -5.55 -7.26 12.12
CA GLY A 52 -6.67 -7.87 12.86
C GLY A 52 -7.97 -7.05 12.86
N ARG A 53 -8.23 -6.28 11.79
CA ARG A 53 -9.37 -5.34 11.71
C ARG A 53 -10.17 -5.57 10.44
N THR A 54 -11.40 -5.06 10.46
CA THR A 54 -12.20 -4.82 9.26
C THR A 54 -12.21 -3.35 8.92
N TYR A 55 -12.21 -3.01 7.63
CA TYR A 55 -12.23 -1.63 7.13
C TYR A 55 -13.22 -1.52 5.98
N ALA A 56 -14.12 -0.53 6.02
CA ALA A 56 -14.97 -0.19 4.89
C ALA A 56 -14.25 0.88 4.07
N ASP A 57 -13.94 0.58 2.80
CA ASP A 57 -13.34 1.56 1.91
C ASP A 57 -14.41 2.43 1.23
N GLU A 58 -13.95 3.42 0.49
CA GLU A 58 -14.79 4.43 -0.15
C GLU A 58 -15.51 3.89 -1.40
N TRP A 59 -15.15 2.69 -1.86
CA TRP A 59 -15.93 1.92 -2.83
C TRP A 59 -17.10 1.20 -2.16
N GLY A 60 -17.16 1.17 -0.82
CA GLY A 60 -18.13 0.40 -0.05
C GLY A 60 -17.75 -1.07 0.12
N CYS A 61 -16.51 -1.46 -0.17
CA CYS A 61 -16.01 -2.80 0.11
C CYS A 61 -15.67 -2.93 1.60
N ILE A 62 -16.04 -4.06 2.21
CA ILE A 62 -15.61 -4.43 3.55
C ILE A 62 -14.38 -5.32 3.44
N TRP A 63 -13.23 -4.81 3.87
CA TRP A 63 -11.97 -5.52 3.96
C TRP A 63 -11.83 -6.23 5.31
N HIS A 64 -11.20 -7.39 5.31
CA HIS A 64 -10.75 -8.11 6.50
C HIS A 64 -9.25 -8.43 6.40
N PHE A 65 -8.48 -8.12 7.44
CA PHE A 65 -7.02 -8.34 7.48
C PHE A 65 -6.68 -9.44 8.50
N PRO A 66 -6.71 -10.72 8.11
CA PRO A 66 -6.51 -11.83 9.05
C PRO A 66 -5.04 -12.06 9.44
N LEU A 67 -4.11 -11.54 8.65
CA LEU A 67 -2.66 -11.73 8.85
C LEU A 67 -1.97 -10.36 8.87
N ASP A 68 -1.23 -10.10 9.95
CA ASP A 68 -0.52 -8.84 10.16
C ASP A 68 0.46 -8.55 9.01
N GLY A 69 0.27 -7.40 8.35
CA GLY A 69 1.13 -6.92 7.28
C GLY A 69 0.93 -7.58 5.91
N MET A 70 -0.03 -8.49 5.79
CA MET A 70 -0.52 -8.99 4.51
C MET A 70 -1.67 -8.13 4.00
N GLN A 71 -1.90 -8.15 2.68
CA GLN A 71 -3.09 -7.53 2.12
C GLN A 71 -4.34 -8.25 2.63
N GLY A 72 -5.39 -7.47 2.87
CA GLY A 72 -6.67 -7.99 3.32
C GLY A 72 -7.44 -8.66 2.19
N GLN A 73 -8.60 -9.20 2.55
CA GLN A 73 -9.56 -9.74 1.60
C GLN A 73 -10.88 -8.98 1.74
N VAL A 74 -11.50 -8.67 0.60
CA VAL A 74 -12.88 -8.17 0.59
C VAL A 74 -13.82 -9.30 1.01
N ILE A 75 -14.57 -9.06 2.08
CA ILE A 75 -15.57 -9.96 2.66
C ILE A 75 -17.01 -9.41 2.52
N GLY A 76 -17.16 -8.16 2.11
CA GLY A 76 -18.45 -7.54 1.81
C GLY A 76 -18.32 -6.64 0.59
N HIS A 77 -19.28 -6.72 -0.32
CA HIS A 77 -19.20 -6.11 -1.64
C HIS A 77 -20.27 -5.03 -1.79
N PRO A 78 -19.94 -3.85 -2.36
CA PRO A 78 -20.93 -2.80 -2.59
C PRO A 78 -21.96 -3.19 -3.67
N LEU A 79 -21.58 -4.14 -4.52
CA LEU A 79 -22.40 -4.68 -5.60
C LEU A 79 -22.44 -6.20 -5.50
N GLU A 80 -23.37 -6.73 -4.72
CA GLU A 80 -23.57 -8.19 -4.59
C GLU A 80 -24.27 -8.79 -5.83
N GLU A 81 -25.10 -7.99 -6.50
CA GLU A 81 -25.94 -8.40 -7.63
C GLU A 81 -25.80 -7.43 -8.79
N TRP A 82 -25.67 -7.94 -10.02
CA TRP A 82 -25.51 -7.11 -11.22
C TRP A 82 -26.64 -6.08 -11.44
N ARG A 83 -27.85 -6.38 -10.96
CA ARG A 83 -29.00 -5.47 -11.06
C ARG A 83 -28.81 -4.18 -10.26
N GLY A 84 -27.92 -4.17 -9.26
CA GLY A 84 -27.59 -2.98 -8.49
C GLY A 84 -26.65 -2.01 -9.22
N LEU A 85 -26.09 -2.40 -10.36
CA LEU A 85 -25.06 -1.63 -11.07
C LEU A 85 -25.61 -0.27 -11.53
N ASP A 86 -26.84 -0.23 -12.02
CA ASP A 86 -27.49 0.99 -12.52
C ASP A 86 -27.68 2.06 -11.43
N SER A 87 -27.72 1.64 -10.16
CA SER A 87 -27.87 2.52 -8.99
C SER A 87 -26.60 2.68 -8.16
N TYR A 88 -25.51 2.01 -8.53
CA TYR A 88 -24.27 2.06 -7.77
C TYR A 88 -23.51 3.36 -8.07
N GLU A 89 -23.15 4.09 -7.03
CA GLU A 89 -22.36 5.32 -7.12
C GLU A 89 -20.94 5.06 -6.63
N PRO A 90 -19.93 5.00 -7.53
CA PRO A 90 -18.53 4.91 -7.10
C PRO A 90 -18.07 6.24 -6.45
N PRO A 91 -17.03 6.21 -5.61
CA PRO A 91 -16.49 7.42 -5.02
C PRO A 91 -16.02 8.40 -6.11
N ASP A 92 -16.41 9.67 -6.02
CA ASP A 92 -15.91 10.72 -6.90
C ASP A 92 -14.46 11.07 -6.50
N PRO A 93 -13.46 10.75 -7.33
CA PRO A 93 -12.07 10.98 -6.99
C PRO A 93 -11.75 12.47 -6.87
N VAL A 94 -12.49 13.37 -7.53
CA VAL A 94 -12.24 14.82 -7.48
C VAL A 94 -12.72 15.41 -6.16
N ALA A 95 -13.93 15.03 -5.73
CA ALA A 95 -14.54 15.55 -4.51
C ALA A 95 -14.03 14.87 -3.23
N ALA A 96 -13.82 13.56 -3.27
CA ALA A 96 -13.49 12.78 -2.08
C ALA A 96 -11.96 12.72 -1.81
N GLY A 97 -11.14 12.80 -2.85
CA GLY A 97 -9.73 12.42 -2.82
C GLY A 97 -9.50 11.10 -3.55
N LEU A 98 -8.24 10.74 -3.80
CA LEU A 98 -7.89 9.57 -4.61
C LEU A 98 -8.22 8.26 -3.87
N PRO A 99 -9.17 7.44 -4.37
CA PRO A 99 -9.53 6.17 -3.73
C PRO A 99 -8.41 5.14 -3.78
N GLN A 100 -8.28 4.36 -2.71
CA GLN A 100 -7.29 3.30 -2.57
C GLN A 100 -7.94 1.96 -2.23
N GLU A 101 -7.25 0.88 -2.59
CA GLU A 101 -7.66 -0.48 -2.23
C GLU A 101 -7.37 -0.75 -0.74
N GLY A 102 -8.43 -0.85 0.08
CA GLY A 102 -8.29 -1.22 1.48
C GLY A 102 -7.47 -0.23 2.31
N ALA A 103 -7.49 1.04 1.93
CA ALA A 103 -6.81 2.15 2.60
C ALA A 103 -7.61 3.45 2.46
N PRO A 104 -7.36 4.47 3.31
CA PRO A 104 -8.07 5.75 3.24
C PRO A 104 -7.77 6.51 1.95
N LEU A 105 -8.63 7.43 1.56
CA LEU A 105 -8.38 8.35 0.45
C LEU A 105 -7.05 9.12 0.60
N ILE A 106 -6.37 9.36 -0.53
CA ILE A 106 -5.24 10.28 -0.58
C ILE A 106 -5.74 11.68 -0.95
N ASP A 107 -5.36 12.67 -0.15
CA ASP A 107 -5.57 14.07 -0.46
C ASP A 107 -4.80 14.48 -1.73
N TRP A 108 -5.48 15.16 -2.67
CA TRP A 108 -4.86 15.65 -3.89
C TRP A 108 -3.71 16.63 -3.65
N ASP A 109 -3.77 17.44 -2.59
CA ASP A 109 -2.67 18.35 -2.24
C ASP A 109 -1.42 17.58 -1.80
N LEU A 110 -1.60 16.40 -1.20
CA LEU A 110 -0.48 15.51 -0.90
C LEU A 110 0.10 14.91 -2.18
N VAL A 111 -0.76 14.46 -3.10
CA VAL A 111 -0.33 13.91 -4.40
C VAL A 111 0.47 14.94 -5.19
N LEU A 112 -0.06 16.16 -5.33
CA LEU A 112 0.58 17.24 -6.09
C LEU A 112 1.95 17.60 -5.50
N ARG A 113 2.05 17.75 -4.17
CA ARG A 113 3.34 17.97 -3.51
C ARG A 113 4.34 16.84 -3.77
N SER A 114 3.90 15.58 -3.67
CA SER A 114 4.76 14.43 -3.95
C SER A 114 5.26 14.41 -5.39
N MET A 115 4.47 14.87 -6.36
CA MET A 115 4.87 14.95 -7.77
C MET A 115 5.94 16.02 -7.98
N ASP A 116 5.85 17.15 -7.31
CA ASP A 116 6.85 18.22 -7.43
C ASP A 116 8.18 17.81 -6.79
N GLU A 117 8.16 17.22 -5.60
CA GLU A 117 9.36 16.66 -4.95
C GLU A 117 10.03 15.51 -5.75
N ALA A 118 9.26 14.80 -6.58
CA ALA A 118 9.80 13.73 -7.42
C ALA A 118 10.53 14.27 -8.65
N LYS A 119 10.16 15.46 -9.15
CA LYS A 119 10.86 16.11 -10.28
C LYS A 119 12.23 16.65 -9.90
N GLU A 120 12.44 16.94 -8.61
CA GLU A 120 13.69 17.49 -8.08
C GLU A 120 14.75 16.41 -7.75
N ARG A 121 14.39 15.12 -7.86
CA ARG A 121 15.25 13.96 -7.55
C ARG A 121 15.79 13.28 -8.80
#